data_AF-A0A3L9DVV3-F1
#
_entry.id   AF-A0A3L9DVV3-F1
#
_cell.length_a   1.000
_cell.length_b   1.000
_cell.length_c   1.000
_cell.angle_alpha   90.00
_cell.angle_beta   90.00
_cell.angle_gamma   90.00
#
_symmetry.space_group_name_H-M   'P 1'
#
loop_
_entity.id
_entity.type
_entity.pdbx_description
1 polymer ?
#
loop_
_entity_poly.entity_id
_entity_poly.type
_entity_poly.pdbx_seq_one_letter_code
_entity_poly.pdbx_strand_id
1 'polypeptide(L)' 'MKKAELKQLLQRAKEADKLLDTITDQLAHLQSETLETSLAQPFETVSRFIWGVIKYLEREIEKTHDNT' A
#
# COMPACT_ATOMS: atom_id res chain seq x y z
N MET A 1 9.08 11.99 -14.84
CA MET A 1 7.65 11.95 -14.43
C MET A 1 7.31 13.29 -13.80
N LYS A 2 6.15 13.87 -14.08
CA LYS A 2 5.78 15.18 -13.52
C LYS A 2 5.37 15.03 -12.04
N LYS A 3 5.64 16.04 -11.19
CA LYS A 3 5.27 16.03 -9.75
C LYS A 3 3.79 15.73 -9.51
N ALA A 4 2.90 16.16 -10.40
CA ALA A 4 1.48 15.87 -10.34
C ALA A 4 1.17 14.37 -10.54
N GLU A 5 1.86 13.71 -11.48
CA GLU A 5 1.72 12.27 -11.74
C GLU A 5 2.20 11.46 -10.53
N LEU A 6 3.33 11.86 -9.93
CA LEU A 6 3.84 11.24 -8.69
C LEU A 6 2.83 11.32 -7.53
N LYS A 7 2.20 12.49 -7.34
CA LYS A 7 1.16 12.68 -6.31
C LYS A 7 -0.07 11.82 -6.56
N GLN A 8 -0.50 11.69 -7.81
CA GLN A 8 -1.62 10.80 -8.17
C GLN A 8 -1.30 9.33 -7.89
N LEU A 9 -0.09 8.88 -8.25
CA LEU A 9 0.35 7.52 -7.94
C LEU A 9 0.44 7.27 -6.43
N LEU A 10 0.93 8.25 -5.66
CA LEU A 10 1.01 8.15 -4.20
C LEU A 10 -0.39 8.02 -3.58
N GLN A 11 -1.35 8.82 -4.06
CA GLN A 11 -2.73 8.74 -3.60
C GLN A 11 -3.34 7.35 -3.88
N ARG A 12 -3.14 6.83 -5.10
CA ARG A 12 -3.61 5.48 -5.48
C ARG A 12 -2.96 4.38 -4.64
N ALA A 13 -1.68 4.50 -4.32
CA ALA A 13 -1.00 3.53 -3.46
C ALA A 13 -1.57 3.55 -2.03
N LYS A 14 -1.86 4.73 -1.48
CA LYS A 14 -2.52 4.89 -0.17
C LYS A 14 -3.96 4.36 -0.16
N GLU A 15 -4.67 4.47 -1.26
CA GLU A 15 -6.01 3.87 -1.41
C GLU A 15 -5.96 2.34 -1.46
N ALA A 16 -4.97 1.78 -2.16
CA ALA A 16 -4.75 0.34 -2.19
C ALA A 16 -4.41 -0.23 -0.80
N ASP A 17 -3.59 0.49 -0.02
CA ASP A 17 -3.25 0.15 1.37
C ASP A 17 -4.51 0.03 2.25
N LYS A 18 -5.36 1.06 2.22
CA LYS A 18 -6.64 1.06 2.95
C LYS A 18 -7.61 -0.03 2.52
N LEU A 19 -7.64 -0.35 1.22
CA LEU A 19 -8.45 -1.46 0.69
C LEU A 19 -7.93 -2.79 1.21
N LEU A 20 -6.61 -2.97 1.28
CA LEU A 20 -6.00 -4.19 1.82
C LEU A 20 -6.32 -4.35 3.30
N ASP A 21 -6.24 -3.28 4.09
CA ASP A 21 -6.65 -3.28 5.50
C ASP A 21 -8.12 -3.72 5.66
N THR A 22 -9.01 -3.13 4.85
CA THR A 22 -10.44 -3.46 4.87
C THR A 22 -10.70 -4.94 4.56
N ILE A 23 -10.00 -5.51 3.57
CA ILE A 23 -10.14 -6.92 3.20
C ILE A 23 -9.60 -7.81 4.33
N THR A 24 -8.47 -7.42 4.94
CA THR A 24 -7.86 -8.16 6.06
C THR A 24 -8.83 -8.23 7.25
N ASP A 25 -9.47 -7.10 7.59
CA ASP A 25 -10.47 -7.03 8.65
C ASP A 25 -11.70 -7.89 8.32
N GLN A 26 -12.21 -7.81 7.09
CA GLN A 26 -13.34 -8.64 6.63
C GLN A 26 -13.03 -10.13 6.72
N LEU A 27 -11.81 -10.54 6.38
CA LEU A 27 -11.38 -11.93 6.49
C LEU A 27 -11.26 -12.38 7.94
N ALA A 28 -10.72 -11.54 8.83
CA ALA A 28 -10.67 -11.83 10.27
C ALA A 28 -12.07 -12.02 10.86
N HIS A 29 -13.07 -11.27 10.38
CA HIS A 29 -14.46 -11.43 10.81
C HIS A 29 -15.10 -12.76 10.40
N LEU A 30 -14.56 -13.48 9.42
CA LEU A 30 -15.07 -14.81 9.03
C LEU A 30 -14.70 -15.90 10.03
N GLN A 31 -13.85 -15.62 11.03
CA GLN A 31 -13.43 -16.55 12.09
C GLN A 31 -12.96 -17.91 11.53
N SER A 32 -12.29 -17.88 10.38
CA SER A 32 -11.79 -19.08 9.70
C SER A 32 -10.28 -19.18 9.85
N GLU A 33 -9.85 -20.07 10.74
CA GLU A 33 -8.43 -20.33 11.02
C GLU A 33 -7.65 -20.75 9.76
N THR A 34 -8.29 -21.49 8.86
CA THR A 34 -7.71 -21.86 7.56
C THR A 34 -7.45 -20.64 6.66
N LEU A 35 -8.37 -19.67 6.65
CA LEU A 35 -8.19 -18.44 5.88
C LEU A 35 -7.13 -17.55 6.53
N GLU A 36 -7.13 -17.41 7.86
CA GLU A 36 -6.12 -16.64 8.58
C GLU A 36 -4.71 -17.19 8.30
N THR A 37 -4.51 -18.49 8.44
CA THR A 37 -3.18 -19.10 8.21
C THR A 37 -2.75 -19.09 6.75
N SER A 38 -3.66 -19.35 5.82
CA SER A 38 -3.33 -19.40 4.38
C SER A 38 -3.13 -18.01 3.77
N LEU A 39 -3.81 -17.00 4.29
CA LEU A 39 -3.81 -15.66 3.71
C LEU A 39 -2.91 -14.67 4.47
N ALA A 40 -2.53 -14.92 5.73
CA ALA A 40 -1.67 -14.01 6.49
C ALA A 40 -0.37 -13.66 5.75
N GLN A 41 0.36 -14.66 5.25
CA GLN A 41 1.65 -14.44 4.58
C GLN A 41 1.53 -13.76 3.21
N PRO A 42 0.57 -14.14 2.34
CA PRO A 42 0.28 -13.38 1.13
C PRO A 42 -0.10 -11.91 1.39
N PHE A 43 -0.99 -11.65 2.36
CA PHE A 43 -1.44 -10.30 2.69
C PHE A 43 -0.31 -9.44 3.24
N GLU A 44 0.51 -10.00 4.15
CA GLU A 44 1.69 -9.33 4.67
C GLU A 44 2.67 -8.96 3.53
N THR A 45 2.86 -9.86 2.58
CA THR A 45 3.73 -9.62 1.41
C THR A 45 3.22 -8.47 0.56
N VAL A 46 1.91 -8.42 0.28
CA VAL A 46 1.29 -7.33 -0.49
C VAL A 46 1.36 -6.01 0.28
N SER A 47 1.07 -6.01 1.59
CA SER A 47 1.17 -4.83 2.45
C SER A 47 2.58 -4.23 2.42
N ARG A 48 3.61 -5.07 2.61
CA ARG A 48 5.01 -4.62 2.53
C ARG A 48 5.37 -4.03 1.17
N PHE A 49 4.87 -4.63 0.08
CA PHE A 49 5.09 -4.11 -1.27
C PHE A 49 4.44 -2.72 -1.45
N ILE A 50 3.18 -2.55 -1.07
CA ILE A 50 2.47 -1.27 -1.14
C ILE A 50 3.21 -0.21 -0.33
N TRP A 51 3.63 -0.54 0.89
CA TRP A 51 4.40 0.36 1.74
C TRP A 51 5.73 0.78 1.10
N GLY A 52 6.45 -0.16 0.47
CA GLY A 52 7.66 0.14 -0.30
C GLY A 52 7.42 1.12 -1.45
N VAL A 53 6.32 0.93 -2.19
CA VAL A 53 5.91 1.85 -3.27
C VAL A 53 5.57 3.24 -2.72
N ILE A 54 4.83 3.32 -1.62
CA ILE A 54 4.51 4.59 -0.96
C ILE A 54 5.79 5.33 -0.58
N LYS A 55 6.74 4.65 0.08
CA LYS A 55 8.02 5.25 0.49
C LYS A 55 8.88 5.70 -0.69
N TYR A 56 8.90 4.92 -1.77
CA TYR A 56 9.56 5.32 -3.00
C TYR A 56 8.95 6.62 -3.57
N LEU A 57 7.63 6.68 -3.68
CA LEU A 57 6.93 7.84 -4.23
C LEU A 57 7.09 9.09 -3.36
N GLU A 58 7.04 8.96 -2.03
CA GLU A 58 7.32 10.05 -1.08
C GLU A 58 8.72 10.64 -1.32
N ARG A 59 9.74 9.79 -1.40
CA ARG A 59 11.13 10.20 -1.68
C ARG A 59 11.30 10.87 -3.04
N GLU A 60 10.65 10.35 -4.09
CA GLU A 60 10.74 10.96 -5.43
C GLU A 60 10.06 12.33 -5.48
N ILE A 61 8.96 12.53 -4.74
CA ILE A 61 8.30 13.83 -4.61
C ILE A 61 9.21 14.84 -3.90
N GLU A 62 9.89 14.43 -2.83
CA GLU A 62 10.87 15.27 -2.11
C GLU A 62 12.00 15.74 -3.03
N LYS A 63 12.60 14.83 -3.80
CA LYS A 63 13.66 15.17 -4.78
C LYS A 63 13.20 16.13 -5.87
N THR A 64 11.92 16.11 -6.25
CA THR A 64 11.37 17.11 -7.19
C THR A 64 11.12 18.47 -6.54
N HIS A 65 11.27 18.62 -5.22
CA HIS A 65 11.16 19.89 -4.52
C HIS A 65 12.50 20.63 -4.42
N ASP A 66 13.61 19.90 -4.28
CA ASP A 66 14.95 20.47 -4.10
C ASP A 66 15.62 20.96 -5.41
N ASN A 67 15.01 20.69 -6.56
CA ASN A 67 15.55 21.04 -7.89
C ASN A 67 14.85 22.25 -8.55
N THR A 68 14.15 23.09 -7.78
CA THR A 68 13.50 24.34 -8.21
C THR A 68 13.84 25.46 -7.25
#